data_AF-A0A7X7E3D6-F1
#
_entry.id   AF-A0A7X7E3D6-F1
#
_cell.length_a   1.000
_cell.length_b   1.000
_cell.length_c   1.000
_cell.angle_alpha   90.00
_cell.angle_beta   90.00
_cell.angle_gamma   90.00
#
_symmetry.space_group_name_H-M   'P 1'
#
loop_
_entity.id
_entity.type
_entity.pdbx_description
1 polymer ?
#
loop_
_entity_poly.entity_id
_entity_poly.type
_entity_poly.pdbx_seq_one_letter_code
_entity_poly.pdbx_strand_id
1 'polypeptide(L)'
;MQLKYGFFWVTAICTLVWATDITTRRIENLTPAEKSMVEDSRMPQQKLQQILEAGVSIEEYFQYPWLKLDISEPDWLNQRKAGLIKNQDTLSDEVSRREWAVVQNFFLPGYHQLKRHQRPKGFAMAGIAFCSLVLYALHRNPENNDRIGFDYPIYLFILGADQLWSSIDIGIQVYKEIGKDASRFSYNNVHNTLSINYLPFSGRTKPYVSYVSQW
;
A
#
# COMPACT_ATOMS: atom_id res chain seq x y z
N MET A 1 45.90 -16.48 -4.00
CA MET A 1 44.69 -15.80 -3.48
C MET A 1 44.12 -14.92 -4.61
N GLN A 2 43.43 -15.50 -5.61
CA GLN A 2 43.05 -14.82 -6.87
C GLN A 2 41.73 -15.35 -7.51
N LEU A 3 40.76 -15.82 -6.71
CA LEU A 3 39.54 -16.48 -7.23
C LEU A 3 38.21 -15.79 -6.83
N LYS A 4 38.19 -14.48 -6.56
CA LYS A 4 36.95 -13.78 -6.11
C LYS A 4 36.26 -12.88 -7.13
N TYR A 5 36.81 -12.66 -8.32
CA TYR A 5 36.22 -11.71 -9.29
C TYR A 5 35.34 -12.35 -10.38
N GLY A 6 35.31 -13.69 -10.51
CA GLY A 6 34.52 -14.36 -11.55
C GLY A 6 33.02 -14.50 -11.26
N PHE A 7 32.61 -14.53 -10.00
CA PHE A 7 31.24 -14.89 -9.62
C PHE A 7 30.23 -13.73 -9.76
N PHE A 8 30.70 -12.48 -9.73
CA PHE A 8 29.82 -11.30 -9.80
C PHE A 8 29.31 -11.00 -11.21
N TRP A 9 30.05 -11.39 -12.25
CA TRP A 9 29.65 -11.16 -13.64
C TRP A 9 28.54 -12.11 -14.11
N VAL A 10 28.51 -13.34 -13.60
CA VAL A 10 27.52 -14.35 -14.00
C VAL A 10 26.12 -13.97 -13.49
N THR A 11 26.01 -13.41 -12.28
CA THR A 11 24.71 -13.02 -11.71
C THR A 11 24.08 -11.83 -12.44
N ALA A 12 24.88 -10.87 -12.90
CA ALA A 12 24.38 -9.70 -13.64
C ALA A 12 23.87 -10.06 -15.05
N ILE A 13 24.50 -11.02 -15.72
CA ILE A 13 24.08 -11.48 -17.05
C ILE A 13 22.74 -12.23 -16.97
N CYS A 14 22.53 -13.05 -15.93
CA CYS A 14 21.27 -13.77 -15.74
C CYS A 14 20.06 -12.83 -15.53
N THR A 15 20.21 -11.71 -14.82
CA THR A 15 19.09 -10.77 -14.60
C THR A 15 18.69 -9.99 -15.86
N LEU A 16 19.65 -9.72 -16.76
CA LEU A 16 19.38 -9.01 -18.01
C LEU A 16 18.63 -9.87 -19.04
N VAL A 17 18.98 -11.16 -19.14
CA VAL A 17 18.32 -12.10 -20.09
C VAL A 17 16.85 -12.33 -19.73
N TRP A 18 16.51 -12.40 -18.45
CA TRP A 18 15.13 -12.60 -18.01
C TRP A 18 14.22 -11.40 -18.29
N ALA A 19 14.75 -10.17 -18.22
CA ALA A 19 13.97 -8.97 -18.47
C ALA A 19 13.55 -8.85 -19.96
N THR A 20 14.44 -9.21 -20.90
CA THR A 20 14.16 -9.15 -22.34
C THR A 20 13.20 -10.23 -22.85
N ASP A 21 13.15 -11.39 -22.18
CA ASP A 21 12.25 -12.49 -22.55
C ASP A 21 10.79 -12.15 -22.21
N ILE A 22 10.55 -11.49 -21.07
CA ILE A 22 9.20 -11.15 -20.60
C ILE A 22 8.51 -10.14 -21.53
N THR A 23 9.23 -9.12 -21.99
CA THR A 23 8.66 -8.08 -22.88
C THR A 23 8.29 -8.65 -24.24
N THR A 24 9.14 -9.50 -24.79
CA THR A 24 8.92 -10.12 -26.12
C THR A 24 7.70 -11.03 -26.08
N ARG A 25 7.57 -11.88 -25.06
CA ARG A 25 6.37 -12.72 -24.85
C ARG A 25 5.10 -11.90 -24.67
N ARG A 26 5.19 -10.71 -24.09
CA ARG A 26 4.02 -9.85 -23.87
C ARG A 26 3.52 -9.22 -25.17
N ILE A 27 4.43 -8.82 -26.06
CA ILE A 27 4.08 -8.29 -27.39
C ILE A 27 3.32 -9.35 -28.21
N GLU A 28 3.76 -10.60 -28.15
CA GLU A 28 3.09 -11.70 -28.86
C GLU A 28 1.67 -11.97 -28.35
N ASN A 29 1.49 -11.85 -27.02
CA ASN A 29 0.23 -12.08 -26.30
C ASN A 29 -0.73 -10.88 -26.27
N LEU A 30 -0.47 -9.82 -27.05
CA LEU A 30 -1.42 -8.71 -27.19
C LEU A 30 -2.76 -9.22 -27.76
N THR A 31 -3.86 -8.68 -27.22
CA THR A 31 -5.20 -8.99 -27.74
C THR A 31 -5.36 -8.46 -29.17
N PRO A 32 -6.25 -9.05 -30.00
CA PRO A 32 -6.46 -8.57 -31.38
C PRO A 32 -6.83 -7.09 -31.46
N ALA A 33 -7.60 -6.59 -30.48
CA ALA A 33 -7.98 -5.19 -30.38
C ALA A 33 -6.78 -4.27 -30.07
N GLU A 34 -5.89 -4.68 -29.16
CA GLU A 34 -4.67 -3.90 -28.89
C GLU A 34 -3.73 -3.88 -30.10
N LYS A 35 -3.63 -5.00 -30.83
CA LYS A 35 -2.83 -5.07 -32.07
C LYS A 35 -3.34 -4.09 -33.12
N SER A 36 -4.66 -4.02 -33.34
CA SER A 36 -5.23 -3.04 -34.28
C SER A 36 -4.98 -1.60 -33.84
N MET A 37 -5.10 -1.29 -32.54
CA MET A 37 -4.79 0.07 -32.04
C MET A 37 -3.33 0.49 -32.27
N VAL A 38 -2.39 -0.44 -32.07
CA VAL A 38 -0.96 -0.20 -32.33
C VAL A 38 -0.70 0.02 -33.82
N GLU A 39 -1.35 -0.76 -34.69
CA GLU A 39 -1.25 -0.65 -36.14
C GLU A 39 -1.86 0.67 -36.65
N ASP A 40 -3.07 1.01 -36.20
CA ASP A 40 -3.80 2.23 -36.58
C ASP A 40 -3.04 3.50 -36.19
N SER A 41 -2.41 3.48 -35.01
CA SER A 41 -1.61 4.61 -34.50
C SER A 41 -0.21 4.71 -35.11
N ARG A 42 0.21 3.70 -35.89
CA ARG A 42 1.58 3.56 -36.44
C ARG A 42 2.65 3.72 -35.35
N MET A 43 2.38 3.17 -34.16
CA MET A 43 3.27 3.32 -33.02
C MET A 43 4.60 2.57 -33.27
N PRO A 44 5.76 3.22 -33.06
CA PRO A 44 7.04 2.54 -33.23
C PRO A 44 7.22 1.45 -32.17
N GLN A 45 7.78 0.32 -32.57
CA GLN A 45 7.95 -0.86 -31.70
C GLN A 45 8.71 -0.56 -30.41
N GLN A 46 9.69 0.36 -30.46
CA GLN A 46 10.42 0.81 -29.27
C GLN A 46 9.52 1.48 -28.23
N LYS A 47 8.53 2.26 -28.68
CA LYS A 47 7.57 2.95 -27.82
C LYS A 47 6.61 1.95 -27.19
N LEU A 48 6.11 1.00 -27.99
CA LEU A 48 5.29 -0.11 -27.50
C LEU A 48 6.01 -0.87 -26.39
N GLN A 49 7.29 -1.20 -26.58
CA GLN A 49 8.10 -1.86 -25.57
C GLN A 49 8.21 -1.03 -24.28
N GLN A 50 8.45 0.28 -24.38
CA GLN A 50 8.51 1.15 -23.20
C GLN A 50 7.20 1.17 -22.40
N ILE A 51 6.06 1.18 -23.08
CA ILE A 51 4.72 1.14 -22.46
C ILE A 51 4.49 -0.20 -21.74
N LEU A 52 4.82 -1.32 -22.41
CA LEU A 52 4.67 -2.65 -21.84
C LEU A 52 5.60 -2.91 -20.65
N GLU A 53 6.85 -2.40 -20.72
CA GLU A 53 7.80 -2.40 -19.60
C GLU A 53 7.30 -1.57 -18.41
N ALA A 54 6.56 -0.48 -18.67
CA ALA A 54 5.92 0.32 -17.63
C ALA A 54 4.69 -0.34 -16.99
N GLY A 55 4.31 -1.55 -17.44
CA GLY A 55 3.16 -2.26 -16.91
C GLY A 55 1.82 -1.60 -17.27
N VAL A 56 1.81 -0.76 -18.31
CA VAL A 56 0.64 -0.02 -18.81
C VAL A 56 -0.03 -0.82 -19.92
N SER A 57 -1.37 -0.91 -19.92
CA SER A 57 -2.10 -1.51 -21.04
C SER A 57 -2.18 -0.53 -22.21
N ILE A 58 -2.28 -1.04 -23.44
CA ILE A 58 -2.32 -0.16 -24.62
C ILE A 58 -3.57 0.72 -24.59
N GLU A 59 -4.70 0.16 -24.14
CA GLU A 59 -5.93 0.91 -23.93
C GLU A 59 -5.75 2.06 -22.91
N GLU A 60 -5.11 1.81 -21.75
CA GLU A 60 -4.83 2.85 -20.74
C GLU A 60 -3.95 3.97 -21.33
N TYR A 61 -2.94 3.61 -22.12
CA TYR A 61 -2.06 4.58 -22.78
C TYR A 61 -2.83 5.51 -23.73
N PHE A 62 -3.74 4.96 -24.54
CA PHE A 62 -4.55 5.75 -25.48
C PHE A 62 -5.64 6.61 -24.82
N GLN A 63 -5.85 6.49 -23.51
CA GLN A 63 -6.70 7.42 -22.75
C GLN A 63 -5.95 8.71 -22.36
N TYR A 64 -4.67 8.84 -22.73
CA TYR A 64 -3.82 10.00 -22.46
C TYR A 64 -3.83 10.45 -20.98
N PRO A 65 -3.63 9.56 -20.01
CA PRO A 65 -3.78 9.87 -18.58
C PRO A 65 -2.82 10.97 -18.10
N TRP A 66 -1.64 11.08 -18.68
CA TRP A 66 -0.66 12.13 -18.35
C TRP A 66 -1.17 13.55 -18.61
N LEU A 67 -2.04 13.74 -19.62
CA LEU A 67 -2.67 15.04 -19.88
C LEU A 67 -3.59 15.46 -18.73
N LYS A 68 -4.26 14.50 -18.09
CA LYS A 68 -5.13 14.76 -16.93
C LYS A 68 -4.32 15.12 -15.67
N LEU A 69 -3.07 14.69 -15.62
CA LEU A 69 -2.15 14.88 -14.49
C LEU A 69 -1.21 16.08 -14.68
N ASP A 70 -1.27 16.76 -15.84
CA ASP A 70 -0.38 17.87 -16.20
C ASP A 70 1.11 17.51 -16.08
N ILE A 71 1.46 16.29 -16.51
CA ILE A 71 2.85 15.82 -16.56
C ILE A 71 3.22 15.35 -17.97
N SER A 72 4.50 15.33 -18.26
CA SER A 72 4.98 14.81 -19.54
C SER A 72 4.77 13.30 -19.63
N GLU A 73 4.49 12.81 -20.85
CA GLU A 73 4.35 11.39 -21.13
C GLU A 73 5.56 10.54 -20.67
N PRO A 74 6.84 10.92 -20.94
CA PRO A 74 7.98 10.15 -20.45
C PRO A 74 8.08 10.16 -18.92
N ASP A 75 7.73 11.27 -18.26
CA ASP A 75 7.71 11.31 -16.79
C ASP A 75 6.62 10.39 -16.22
N TRP A 76 5.45 10.35 -16.86
CA TRP A 76 4.38 9.43 -16.47
C TRP A 76 4.82 7.96 -16.61
N LEU A 77 5.41 7.58 -17.74
CA LEU A 77 5.95 6.23 -17.95
C LEU A 77 7.05 5.89 -16.93
N ASN A 78 7.93 6.83 -16.61
CA ASN A 78 8.98 6.64 -15.60
C ASN A 78 8.38 6.46 -14.19
N GLN A 79 7.37 7.25 -13.83
CA GLN A 79 6.66 7.11 -12.56
C GLN A 79 5.89 5.78 -12.47
N ARG A 80 5.33 5.29 -13.58
CA ARG A 80 4.72 3.97 -13.68
C ARG A 80 5.74 2.84 -13.49
N LYS A 81 6.89 2.92 -14.17
CA LYS A 81 8.02 1.98 -13.98
C LYS A 81 8.53 1.97 -12.54
N ALA A 82 8.56 3.14 -11.89
CA ALA A 82 8.94 3.28 -10.48
C ALA A 82 7.86 2.81 -9.49
N GLY A 83 6.66 2.44 -9.96
CA GLY A 83 5.53 2.05 -9.11
C GLY A 83 4.92 3.20 -8.30
N LEU A 84 5.23 4.46 -8.67
CA LEU A 84 4.72 5.66 -7.99
C LEU A 84 3.27 5.95 -8.38
N ILE A 85 2.90 5.67 -9.62
CA ILE A 85 1.52 5.73 -10.11
C ILE A 85 1.01 4.30 -10.22
N LYS A 86 -0.02 3.97 -9.44
CA LYS A 86 -0.66 2.65 -9.50
C LYS A 86 -1.74 2.60 -10.58
N ASN A 87 -1.98 1.40 -11.10
CA ASN A 87 -3.08 1.12 -12.01
C ASN A 87 -4.42 1.38 -11.33
N GLN A 88 -5.39 1.91 -12.07
CA GLN A 88 -6.73 2.15 -11.54
C GLN A 88 -7.39 0.85 -11.04
N ASP A 89 -7.18 -0.27 -11.74
CA ASP A 89 -7.68 -1.59 -11.33
C ASP A 89 -6.99 -2.07 -10.05
N THR A 90 -5.67 -1.90 -9.95
CA THR A 90 -4.92 -2.27 -8.72
C THR A 90 -5.28 -1.39 -7.54
N LEU A 91 -5.60 -0.11 -7.79
CA LEU A 91 -6.09 0.82 -6.79
C LEU A 91 -7.46 0.36 -6.27
N SER A 92 -8.36 -0.06 -7.16
CA SER A 92 -9.68 -0.59 -6.78
C SER A 92 -9.55 -1.83 -5.88
N ASP A 93 -8.71 -2.80 -6.26
CA ASP A 93 -8.49 -4.02 -5.46
C ASP A 93 -7.81 -3.75 -4.11
N GLU A 94 -6.89 -2.79 -4.06
CA GLU A 94 -6.25 -2.37 -2.82
C GLU A 94 -7.23 -1.61 -1.92
N VAL A 95 -8.04 -0.71 -2.49
CA VAL A 95 -9.10 0.01 -1.77
C VAL A 95 -10.09 -0.98 -1.19
N SER A 96 -10.60 -1.91 -2.01
CA SER A 96 -11.52 -2.97 -1.58
C SER A 96 -10.94 -3.83 -0.45
N ARG A 97 -9.67 -4.27 -0.57
CA ARG A 97 -9.00 -5.02 0.50
C ARG A 97 -8.82 -4.21 1.79
N ARG A 98 -8.58 -2.90 1.68
CA ARG A 98 -8.42 -2.01 2.84
C ARG A 98 -9.76 -1.68 3.48
N GLU A 99 -10.82 -1.51 2.70
CA GLU A 99 -12.19 -1.38 3.19
C GLU A 99 -12.63 -2.64 3.93
N TRP A 100 -12.29 -3.82 3.40
CA TRP A 100 -12.54 -5.07 4.08
C TRP A 100 -11.81 -5.17 5.43
N ALA A 101 -10.64 -4.56 5.57
CA ALA A 101 -9.94 -4.48 6.85
C ALA A 101 -10.74 -3.68 7.89
N VAL A 102 -11.51 -2.66 7.50
CA VAL A 102 -12.39 -1.92 8.42
C VAL A 102 -13.48 -2.85 8.96
N VAL A 103 -14.13 -3.62 8.08
CA VAL A 103 -15.15 -4.60 8.46
C VAL A 103 -14.58 -5.70 9.36
N GLN A 104 -13.41 -6.25 9.03
CA GLN A 104 -12.77 -7.26 9.85
C GLN A 104 -12.46 -6.78 11.28
N ASN A 105 -12.01 -5.53 11.43
CA ASN A 105 -11.70 -4.96 12.74
C ASN A 105 -12.93 -4.63 13.59
N PHE A 106 -14.10 -4.49 12.97
CA PHE A 106 -15.36 -4.39 13.70
C PHE A 106 -15.67 -5.69 14.46
N PHE A 107 -15.39 -6.85 13.86
CA PHE A 107 -15.61 -8.16 14.52
C PHE A 107 -14.45 -8.59 15.42
N LEU A 108 -13.22 -8.18 15.10
CA LEU A 108 -12.00 -8.55 15.80
C LEU A 108 -11.24 -7.29 16.26
N PRO A 109 -11.72 -6.62 17.32
CA PRO A 109 -11.07 -5.42 17.84
C PRO A 109 -9.61 -5.72 18.23
N GLY A 110 -8.70 -4.85 17.79
CA GLY A 110 -7.27 -4.96 18.07
C GLY A 110 -6.44 -5.87 17.15
N TYR A 111 -7.05 -6.72 16.31
CA TYR A 111 -6.30 -7.65 15.44
C TYR A 111 -5.35 -6.93 14.47
N HIS A 112 -5.83 -5.89 13.79
CA HIS A 112 -5.02 -5.19 12.78
C HIS A 112 -3.96 -4.27 13.40
N GLN A 113 -4.20 -3.76 14.62
CA GLN A 113 -3.21 -2.99 15.38
C GLN A 113 -2.03 -3.86 15.81
N LEU A 114 -2.27 -5.13 16.15
CA LEU A 114 -1.21 -6.11 16.39
C LEU A 114 -0.38 -6.37 15.13
N LYS A 115 -1.03 -6.53 13.96
CA LYS A 115 -0.35 -6.73 12.67
C LYS A 115 0.51 -5.53 12.26
N ARG A 116 0.13 -4.31 12.66
CA ARG A 116 0.85 -3.04 12.38
C ARG A 116 1.88 -2.66 13.45
N HIS A 117 2.32 -3.60 14.29
CA HIS A 117 3.28 -3.36 15.38
C HIS A 117 2.84 -2.37 16.47
N GLN A 118 1.57 -1.94 16.49
CA GLN A 118 1.00 -1.12 17.58
C GLN A 118 0.48 -2.02 18.71
N ARG A 119 1.36 -2.86 19.24
CA ARG A 119 1.06 -3.90 20.24
C ARG A 119 0.25 -3.40 21.45
N PRO A 120 0.64 -2.33 22.16
CA PRO A 120 -0.08 -1.92 23.36
C PRO A 120 -1.53 -1.52 23.08
N LYS A 121 -1.79 -0.87 21.94
CA LYS A 121 -3.13 -0.46 21.53
C LYS A 121 -3.99 -1.67 21.17
N GLY A 122 -3.42 -2.60 20.40
CA GLY A 122 -4.09 -3.84 20.01
C GLY A 122 -4.50 -4.69 21.22
N PHE A 123 -3.61 -4.84 22.21
CA PHE A 123 -3.93 -5.57 23.43
C PHE A 123 -4.98 -4.87 24.29
N ALA A 124 -4.97 -3.53 24.37
CA ALA A 124 -5.98 -2.79 25.12
C ALA A 124 -7.40 -3.01 24.54
N MET A 125 -7.57 -2.86 23.22
CA MET A 125 -8.87 -3.04 22.57
C MET A 125 -9.34 -4.50 22.65
N ALA A 126 -8.47 -5.46 22.29
CA ALA A 126 -8.80 -6.88 22.40
C ALA A 126 -9.15 -7.28 23.84
N GLY A 127 -8.44 -6.70 24.82
CA GLY A 127 -8.68 -6.93 26.25
C GLY A 127 -10.03 -6.40 26.72
N ILE A 128 -10.43 -5.20 26.30
CA ILE A 128 -11.74 -4.60 26.65
C ILE A 128 -12.86 -5.45 26.06
N ALA A 129 -12.79 -5.78 24.77
CA ALA A 129 -13.79 -6.62 24.12
C ALA A 129 -13.91 -8.00 24.77
N PHE A 130 -12.78 -8.66 25.03
CA PHE A 130 -12.75 -9.96 25.68
C PHE A 130 -13.30 -9.92 27.11
N CYS A 131 -12.88 -8.92 27.90
CA CYS A 131 -13.36 -8.73 29.26
C CYS A 131 -14.88 -8.49 29.29
N SER A 132 -15.39 -7.66 28.38
CA SER A 132 -16.84 -7.40 28.27
C SER A 132 -17.62 -8.67 27.93
N LEU A 133 -17.11 -9.49 27.01
CA LEU A 133 -17.74 -10.75 26.62
C LEU A 133 -17.71 -11.77 27.77
N VAL A 134 -16.60 -11.87 28.50
CA VAL A 134 -16.49 -12.74 29.69
C VAL A 134 -17.45 -12.29 30.79
N LEU A 135 -17.51 -10.99 31.09
CA LEU A 135 -18.43 -10.45 32.10
C LEU A 135 -19.90 -10.69 31.72
N TYR A 136 -20.24 -10.52 30.44
CA TYR A 136 -21.57 -10.85 29.92
C TYR A 136 -21.89 -12.34 30.08
N ALA A 137 -20.95 -13.23 29.74
CA ALA A 137 -21.12 -14.67 29.87
C ALA A 137 -21.29 -15.12 31.32
N LEU A 138 -20.55 -14.52 32.26
CA LEU A 138 -20.64 -14.83 33.69
C LEU A 138 -21.93 -14.31 34.35
N HIS A 139 -22.44 -13.15 33.92
CA HIS A 139 -23.68 -12.57 34.46
C HIS A 139 -24.94 -13.15 33.82
N ARG A 140 -24.82 -13.83 32.68
CA ARG A 140 -25.95 -14.49 32.03
C ARG A 140 -26.43 -15.65 32.91
N ASN A 141 -27.61 -15.51 33.49
CA ASN A 141 -28.20 -16.57 34.31
C ASN A 141 -28.83 -17.64 33.40
N PRO A 142 -28.31 -18.89 33.39
CA PRO A 142 -28.81 -19.94 32.49
C PRO A 142 -30.16 -20.53 32.91
N GLU A 143 -30.62 -20.30 34.15
CA GLU A 143 -31.87 -20.88 34.66
C GLU A 143 -33.13 -20.16 34.17
N ASN A 144 -33.01 -18.90 33.73
CA ASN A 144 -34.10 -18.23 33.02
C ASN A 144 -34.08 -18.72 31.57
N ASN A 145 -35.06 -19.54 31.20
CA ASN A 145 -35.33 -19.98 29.82
C ASN A 145 -35.69 -18.82 28.85
N ASP A 146 -35.44 -17.58 29.24
CA ASP A 146 -35.67 -16.39 28.44
C ASP A 146 -34.57 -16.25 27.39
N ARG A 147 -35.02 -16.45 26.15
CA ARG A 147 -34.31 -16.22 24.88
C ARG A 147 -33.42 -14.98 24.96
N ILE A 148 -32.11 -15.15 24.75
CA ILE A 148 -31.15 -14.07 24.44
C ILE A 148 -31.52 -12.77 25.18
N GLY A 149 -31.64 -12.86 26.51
CA GLY A 149 -32.05 -11.73 27.32
C GLY A 149 -31.08 -10.58 27.16
N PHE A 150 -31.59 -9.41 26.79
CA PHE A 150 -30.88 -8.13 26.82
C PHE A 150 -30.72 -7.63 28.26
N ASP A 151 -30.68 -8.53 29.25
CA ASP A 151 -30.81 -8.23 30.68
C ASP A 151 -29.68 -7.35 31.20
N TYR A 152 -28.54 -7.35 30.51
CA TYR A 152 -27.37 -6.54 30.83
C TYR A 152 -26.86 -5.80 29.58
N PRO A 153 -27.59 -4.76 29.13
CA PRO A 153 -27.26 -4.06 27.90
C PRO A 153 -25.94 -3.29 28.04
N ILE A 154 -25.48 -3.01 29.27
CA ILE A 154 -24.28 -2.23 29.53
C ILE A 154 -23.01 -2.91 29.01
N TYR A 155 -22.87 -4.24 29.15
CA TYR A 155 -21.70 -4.97 28.64
C TYR A 155 -21.71 -5.00 27.11
N LEU A 156 -22.88 -5.24 26.51
CA LEU A 156 -23.04 -5.18 25.06
C LEU A 156 -22.81 -3.77 24.50
N PHE A 157 -23.19 -2.73 25.25
CA PHE A 157 -22.93 -1.35 24.87
C PHE A 157 -21.44 -1.01 24.91
N ILE A 158 -20.72 -1.45 25.95
CA ILE A 158 -19.26 -1.30 26.04
C ILE A 158 -18.57 -2.06 24.90
N LEU A 159 -19.01 -3.29 24.60
CA LEU A 159 -18.49 -4.09 23.50
C LEU A 159 -18.72 -3.40 22.15
N GLY A 160 -19.95 -2.95 21.89
CA GLY A 160 -20.31 -2.25 20.66
C GLY A 160 -19.55 -0.93 20.50
N ALA A 161 -19.35 -0.18 21.59
CA ALA A 161 -18.55 1.04 21.59
C ALA A 161 -17.08 0.77 21.26
N ASP A 162 -16.48 -0.28 21.82
CA ASP A 162 -15.10 -0.69 21.52
C ASP A 162 -14.93 -1.14 20.06
N GLN A 163 -15.87 -1.95 19.55
CA GLN A 163 -15.91 -2.38 18.15
C GLN A 163 -16.05 -1.20 17.18
N LEU A 164 -16.93 -0.24 17.50
CA LEU A 164 -17.12 0.96 16.70
C LEU A 164 -15.87 1.84 16.72
N TRP A 165 -15.26 2.04 17.90
CA TRP A 165 -14.03 2.82 18.04
C TRP A 165 -12.85 2.20 17.28
N SER A 166 -12.67 0.87 17.37
CA SER A 166 -11.69 0.11 16.60
C SER A 166 -11.87 0.29 15.09
N SER A 167 -13.13 0.20 14.62
CA SER A 167 -13.46 0.41 13.20
C SER A 167 -13.15 1.84 12.73
N ILE A 168 -13.53 2.86 13.50
CA ILE A 168 -13.25 4.26 13.18
C ILE A 168 -11.74 4.53 13.14
N ASP A 169 -10.97 4.02 14.11
CA ASP A 169 -9.52 4.21 14.18
C ASP A 169 -8.80 3.67 12.93
N ILE A 170 -9.18 2.47 12.48
CA ILE A 170 -8.65 1.91 11.23
C ILE A 170 -9.20 2.62 10.00
N GLY A 171 -10.47 3.01 10.00
CA GLY A 171 -11.05 3.78 8.90
C GLY A 171 -10.30 5.09 8.66
N ILE A 172 -9.97 5.83 9.72
CA ILE A 172 -9.15 7.05 9.64
C ILE A 172 -7.74 6.74 9.11
N GLN A 173 -7.11 5.64 9.55
CA GLN A 173 -5.79 5.25 9.04
C GLN A 173 -5.83 4.86 7.56
N VAL A 174 -6.81 4.06 7.15
CA VAL A 174 -7.01 3.65 5.76
C VAL A 174 -7.26 4.88 4.88
N TYR A 175 -8.09 5.82 5.35
CA TYR A 175 -8.35 7.08 4.65
C TYR A 175 -7.07 7.91 4.47
N LYS A 176 -6.25 8.03 5.52
CA LYS A 176 -4.94 8.70 5.45
C LYS A 176 -3.98 8.02 4.47
N GLU A 177 -4.02 6.68 4.38
CA GLU A 177 -3.16 5.90 3.48
C GLU A 177 -3.64 5.89 2.02
N ILE A 178 -4.92 6.17 1.77
CA ILE A 178 -5.52 6.26 0.42
C ILE A 178 -5.48 7.70 -0.11
N GLY A 179 -5.51 8.70 0.77
CA GLY A 179 -5.54 10.11 0.40
C GLY A 179 -4.37 10.53 -0.51
N LYS A 180 -4.67 11.38 -1.52
CA LYS A 180 -3.71 11.95 -2.47
C LYS A 180 -2.50 12.65 -1.82
N ASP A 181 -2.61 13.06 -0.56
CA ASP A 181 -1.50 13.69 0.15
C ASP A 181 -0.43 12.68 0.61
N ALA A 182 -0.76 11.39 0.78
CA ALA A 182 0.21 10.36 1.12
C ALA A 182 1.31 10.21 0.06
N SER A 183 0.98 10.39 -1.23
CA SER A 183 1.98 10.40 -2.31
C SER A 183 2.79 11.69 -2.36
N ARG A 184 2.21 12.85 -1.97
CA ARG A 184 2.95 14.12 -1.82
C ARG A 184 4.05 14.05 -0.75
N PHE A 185 3.81 13.37 0.37
CA PHE A 185 4.82 13.17 1.42
C PHE A 185 5.93 12.18 1.03
N SER A 186 5.66 11.25 0.12
CA SER A 186 6.67 10.35 -0.45
C SER A 186 7.53 11.07 -1.51
N TYR A 187 6.92 11.90 -2.36
CA TYR A 187 7.60 12.61 -3.46
C TYR A 187 8.65 13.62 -2.97
N ASN A 188 8.37 14.35 -1.88
CA ASN A 188 9.32 15.31 -1.30
C ASN A 188 10.52 14.68 -0.60
N ASN A 189 10.52 13.37 -0.32
CA ASN A 189 11.65 12.68 0.29
C ASN A 189 12.62 12.06 -0.72
N VAL A 190 12.19 11.80 -1.96
CA VAL A 190 13.07 11.20 -2.99
C VAL A 190 13.98 12.27 -3.61
N HIS A 191 13.50 13.50 -3.80
CA HIS A 191 14.32 14.62 -4.27
C HIS A 191 15.07 15.38 -3.17
N ASN A 192 14.72 15.17 -1.90
CA ASN A 192 15.53 15.58 -0.75
C ASN A 192 16.30 14.40 -0.16
N THR A 193 16.89 13.56 -1.01
CA THR A 193 18.19 12.99 -0.64
C THR A 193 19.17 14.16 -0.59
N LEU A 194 19.11 14.89 0.52
CA LEU A 194 20.16 15.77 0.98
C LEU A 194 21.44 14.95 0.83
N SER A 195 22.25 15.33 -0.15
CA SER A 195 23.67 15.05 -0.08
C SER A 195 24.09 15.59 1.29
N ILE A 196 24.30 14.68 2.24
CA ILE A 196 24.95 15.00 3.49
C ILE A 196 26.38 15.31 3.06
N ASN A 197 26.60 16.54 2.62
CA ASN A 197 27.92 17.09 2.45
C ASN A 197 28.49 17.18 3.86
N TYR A 198 29.27 16.18 4.23
CA TYR A 198 30.11 16.24 5.41
C TYR A 198 31.11 17.37 5.16
N LEU A 199 30.80 18.57 5.64
CA LEU A 199 31.83 19.57 5.84
C LEU A 199 32.80 18.99 6.88
N PRO A 200 34.11 18.85 6.57
CA PRO A 200 35.08 18.44 7.57
C PRO A 200 35.29 19.61 8.53
N PHE A 201 34.42 19.72 9.54
CA PHE A 201 34.58 20.68 10.62
C PHE A 201 34.93 19.94 11.91
N SER A 202 36.11 20.28 12.42
CA SER A 202 36.77 19.64 13.54
C SER A 202 35.92 19.66 14.81
N GLY A 203 35.79 18.49 15.44
CA GLY A 203 35.64 18.37 16.89
C GLY A 203 34.23 18.59 17.45
N ARG A 204 33.52 17.47 17.65
CA ARG A 204 32.24 17.29 18.39
C ARG A 204 30.96 17.56 17.60
N THR A 205 30.37 16.48 17.10
CA THR A 205 28.96 16.43 16.72
C THR A 205 28.15 15.73 17.82
N LYS A 206 27.15 16.41 18.36
CA LYS A 206 25.96 15.74 18.89
C LYS A 206 24.96 15.66 17.73
N PRO A 207 24.30 14.51 17.49
CA PRO A 207 23.24 14.46 16.49
C PRO A 207 22.05 15.27 17.01
N TYR A 208 21.63 16.29 16.26
CA TYR A 208 20.31 16.89 16.44
C TYR A 208 19.42 16.37 15.33
N VAL A 209 18.38 15.62 15.72
CA VAL A 209 17.27 15.28 14.82
C VAL A 209 16.27 16.43 14.95
N SER A 210 16.23 17.32 13.95
CA SER A 210 15.16 18.32 13.89
C SER A 210 13.90 17.64 13.34
N TYR A 211 12.97 17.28 14.21
CA TYR A 211 11.61 16.96 13.78
C TYR A 211 10.94 18.27 13.38
N VAL A 212 10.85 18.52 12.08
CA VAL A 212 9.94 19.54 11.56
C VAL A 212 8.55 18.94 11.63
N SER A 213 7.82 19.23 12.70
CA SER A 213 6.38 18.95 12.77
C SER A 213 5.66 19.90 11.83
N GLN A 214 5.17 19.40 10.70
CA GLN A 214 4.17 20.10 9.91
C GLN A 214 2.82 19.44 10.19
N TRP A 215 1.92 20.27 10.74
CA TRP A 215 0.52 19.99 11.04
C TRP A 215 -0.28 19.67 9.78
#